data_AF-A0A174BFE5-F1
#
_entry.id   AF-A0A174BFE5-F1
#
_cell.length_a   1.000
_cell.length_b   1.000
_cell.length_c   1.000
_cell.angle_alpha   90.00
_cell.angle_beta   90.00
_cell.angle_gamma   90.00
#
_symmetry.space_group_name_H-M   'P 1'
#
loop_
_entity.id
_entity.type
_entity.pdbx_description
1 polymer ?
#
loop_
_entity_poly.entity_id
_entity_poly.type
_entity_poly.pdbx_seq_one_letter_code
_entity_poly.pdbx_strand_id
1 'polypeptide(L)' 'MVVSSSLLPKMDTVDDFEPVCYFADGRRGYSLKYMRREELLTDVLHQYERYIRMIANSKHNLYLFDKKNDET' A
#
# COMPACT_ATOMS: atom_id res chain seq x y z
N MET A 1 23.37 26.55 -37.71
CA MET A 1 23.79 25.37 -36.91
C MET A 1 22.52 24.79 -36.31
N VAL A 2 22.03 23.67 -36.85
CA VAL A 2 20.82 23.00 -36.34
C VAL A 2 21.28 22.02 -35.28
N VAL A 3 20.87 22.25 -34.02
CA VAL A 3 21.10 21.27 -32.95
C VAL A 3 20.25 20.04 -33.30
N SER A 4 20.91 18.92 -33.57
CA SER A 4 20.24 17.65 -33.82
C SER A 4 19.46 17.23 -32.57
N SER A 5 18.19 16.89 -32.74
CA SER A 5 17.26 16.48 -31.67
C SER A 5 17.73 15.27 -30.84
N SER A 6 18.80 14.59 -31.27
CA SER A 6 19.51 13.54 -30.55
C SER A 6 20.31 14.01 -29.34
N LEU A 7 20.60 15.32 -29.21
CA LEU A 7 21.37 15.91 -28.10
C LEU A 7 20.49 16.44 -26.97
N LEU A 8 19.17 16.39 -27.14
CA LEU A 8 18.22 16.82 -26.12
C LEU A 8 17.97 15.66 -25.14
N PRO A 9 17.96 15.91 -23.82
CA PRO A 9 17.55 14.90 -22.85
C PRO A 9 16.17 14.37 -23.22
N LYS A 10 16.10 13.08 -23.57
CA LYS A 10 14.83 12.40 -23.78
C LYS A 10 14.35 11.94 -22.42
N MET A 11 13.09 12.19 -22.12
CA MET A 11 12.42 11.51 -21.01
C MET A 11 12.22 10.06 -21.44
N ASP A 12 13.24 9.22 -21.24
CA ASP A 12 13.21 7.80 -21.63
C ASP A 12 12.42 6.92 -20.65
N THR A 13 11.80 7.51 -19.62
CA THR A 13 10.90 6.78 -18.73
C THR A 13 9.61 7.58 -18.54
N VAL A 14 8.54 7.12 -19.20
CA VAL A 14 7.18 7.41 -18.72
C VAL A 14 6.95 6.43 -17.58
N ASP A 15 7.39 6.80 -16.38
CA ASP A 15 7.13 5.99 -15.19
C ASP A 15 5.63 6.12 -14.86
N ASP A 16 4.84 5.11 -15.24
CA ASP A 16 3.42 5.02 -14.89
C ASP A 16 3.31 4.59 -13.43
N PHE A 17 2.92 5.52 -12.56
CA PHE A 17 2.70 5.26 -11.14
C PHE A 17 1.25 4.84 -10.90
N GLU A 18 1.05 3.59 -10.48
CA GLU A 18 -0.27 3.13 -10.07
C GLU A 18 -0.44 3.17 -8.54
N PRO A 19 -1.53 3.77 -8.04
CA PRO A 19 -1.83 3.72 -6.63
C PRO A 19 -2.30 2.30 -6.26
N VAL A 20 -1.62 1.69 -5.28
CA VAL A 20 -1.93 0.36 -4.75
C VAL A 20 -2.03 0.42 -3.23
N CYS A 21 -2.90 -0.41 -2.65
CA CYS A 21 -2.96 -0.52 -1.20
C CYS A 21 -1.85 -1.44 -0.66
N TYR A 22 -1.54 -1.32 0.63
CA TYR A 22 -0.55 -2.15 1.31
C TYR A 22 -1.12 -2.66 2.64
N PHE A 23 -0.85 -3.93 2.94
CA PHE A 23 -1.26 -4.57 4.19
C PHE A 23 -0.04 -5.05 4.97
N ALA A 24 -0.04 -4.81 6.28
CA ALA A 24 1.08 -5.18 7.16
C ALA A 24 1.27 -6.70 7.31
N ASP A 25 0.25 -7.51 6.97
CA ASP A 25 0.29 -8.97 7.01
C ASP A 25 0.91 -9.59 5.74
N GLY A 26 1.43 -8.77 4.82
CA GLY A 26 2.06 -9.24 3.59
C GLY A 26 1.07 -9.70 2.50
N ARG A 27 -0.23 -9.46 2.69
CA ARG A 27 -1.22 -9.70 1.63
C ARG A 27 -0.95 -8.80 0.43
N ARG A 28 -1.17 -9.34 -0.77
CA ARG A 28 -1.13 -8.56 -2.01
C ARG A 28 -2.16 -7.45 -1.97
N GLY A 29 -1.67 -6.23 -2.17
CA GLY A 29 -2.49 -5.05 -2.38
C GLY A 29 -3.29 -5.12 -3.68
N TYR A 30 -4.43 -4.46 -3.71
CA TYR A 30 -5.20 -4.19 -4.92
C TYR A 30 -4.94 -2.76 -5.41
N SER A 31 -5.18 -2.55 -6.71
CA SER A 31 -5.11 -1.24 -7.33
C SER A 31 -6.26 -0.36 -6.83
N LEU A 32 -5.92 0.89 -6.51
CA LEU A 32 -6.86 1.96 -6.19
C LEU A 32 -7.18 2.82 -7.41
N LYS A 33 -6.59 2.49 -8.57
CA LYS A 33 -6.85 3.16 -9.83
C LYS A 33 -8.34 3.03 -10.14
N TYR A 34 -9.00 4.16 -10.38
CA TYR A 34 -10.44 4.29 -10.64
C TYR A 34 -11.40 4.17 -9.45
N MET A 35 -10.89 4.05 -8.21
CA MET A 35 -11.77 4.07 -7.04
C MET A 35 -12.28 5.48 -6.75
N ARG A 36 -13.58 5.64 -6.53
CA ARG A 36 -14.17 6.94 -6.16
C ARG A 36 -13.83 7.28 -4.71
N ARG A 37 -13.95 8.56 -4.36
CA ARG A 37 -13.65 9.07 -3.01
C ARG A 37 -14.44 8.33 -1.93
N GLU A 38 -15.72 8.11 -2.18
CA GLU A 38 -16.64 7.45 -1.25
C GLU A 38 -16.27 5.97 -1.09
N GLU A 39 -15.90 5.31 -2.19
CA GLU A 39 -15.46 3.91 -2.18
C GLU A 39 -14.16 3.75 -1.40
N LEU A 40 -13.18 4.64 -1.62
CA LEU A 40 -11.93 4.67 -0.85
C LEU A 40 -12.18 4.85 0.64
N LEU A 41 -13.04 5.80 1.00
CA LEU A 41 -13.38 6.06 2.40
C LEU A 41 -14.06 4.85 3.04
N THR A 42 -15.05 4.28 2.34
CA THR A 42 -15.77 3.09 2.80
C THR A 42 -14.82 1.91 2.97
N ASP A 43 -13.90 1.68 2.05
CA ASP A 43 -12.91 0.60 2.13
C ASP A 43 -11.96 0.77 3.33
N VAL A 44 -11.40 1.98 3.53
CA VAL A 44 -10.55 2.29 4.68
C VAL A 44 -11.30 2.06 6.00
N LEU A 45 -12.55 2.49 6.11
CA LEU A 45 -13.37 2.28 7.31
C LEU A 45 -13.64 0.78 7.58
N HIS A 46 -13.92 -0.01 6.54
CA HIS A 46 -14.13 -1.45 6.70
C HIS A 46 -12.84 -2.18 7.12
N GLN A 47 -11.68 -1.82 6.57
CA GLN A 47 -10.41 -2.42 6.99
C GLN A 47 -10.06 -2.03 8.43
N TYR A 48 -10.36 -0.78 8.84
CA TYR A 48 -10.20 -0.35 10.21
C TYR A 48 -11.11 -1.13 11.18
N GLU A 49 -12.39 -1.30 10.85
CA GLU A 49 -13.31 -2.12 11.65
C GLU A 49 -12.82 -3.57 11.77
N ARG A 50 -12.33 -4.15 10.67
CA ARG A 50 -11.74 -5.50 10.66
C ARG A 50 -10.52 -5.58 11.55
N TYR A 51 -9.65 -4.56 11.55
CA TYR A 51 -8.48 -4.47 12.42
C TYR A 51 -8.88 -4.42 13.90
N ILE A 52 -9.88 -3.60 14.26
CA ILE A 52 -10.39 -3.56 15.64
C ILE A 52 -10.96 -4.90 16.07
N ARG A 53 -11.76 -5.57 15.22
CA ARG A 53 -12.29 -6.90 15.49
C ARG A 53 -11.20 -7.96 15.66
N MET A 54 -10.13 -7.85 14.87
CA MET A 54 -8.98 -8.76 14.95
C MET A 54 -8.28 -8.64 16.31
N ILE A 55 -8.06 -7.42 16.80
CA ILE A 55 -7.41 -7.18 18.11
C ILE A 55 -8.35 -7.55 19.27
N ALA A 56 -9.64 -7.24 19.15
CA ALA A 56 -10.62 -7.56 20.18
C ALA A 56 -10.80 -9.08 20.39
N ASN A 57 -10.57 -9.89 19.35
CA ASN A 57 -10.50 -11.34 19.47
C ASN A 57 -9.19 -11.76 20.13
N SER A 58 -9.21 -11.90 21.46
CA SER A 58 -8.07 -12.30 22.32
C SER A 58 -7.36 -13.61 21.92
N LYS A 59 -7.90 -14.40 20.98
CA LYS A 59 -7.25 -15.59 20.38
C LYS A 59 -6.21 -15.26 19.29
N HIS A 60 -6.08 -14.02 18.85
CA HIS A 60 -5.04 -13.58 17.89
C HIS A 60 -3.92 -12.73 18.53
N ASN A 61 -3.86 -12.70 19.86
CA ASN A 61 -2.78 -12.06 20.62
C ASN A 61 -1.38 -12.58 20.25
N LEU A 62 -1.26 -13.77 19.63
CA LEU A 62 0.02 -14.32 19.19
C LEU A 62 0.74 -13.43 18.15
N TYR A 63 0.00 -12.67 17.33
CA TYR A 63 0.59 -11.80 16.30
C TYR A 63 1.13 -10.47 16.83
N LEU A 64 0.70 -10.02 18.03
CA LEU A 64 1.20 -8.78 18.63
C LEU A 64 2.46 -9.00 19.49
N PHE A 65 2.73 -10.24 19.92
CA PHE A 65 3.82 -10.53 20.88
C PHE A 65 5.06 -11.19 20.27
N ASP A 66 5.07 -11.59 18.99
CA ASP A 66 6.25 -12.22 18.39
C ASP A 66 7.43 -11.25 18.16
N LYS A 67 7.21 -9.93 18.32
CA LYS A 67 8.28 -8.92 18.25
C LYS A 67 8.91 -8.61 19.62
N LYS A 68 9.08 -9.61 20.50
CA LYS A 68 9.71 -9.40 21.81
C LYS A 68 10.59 -10.56 22.28
N ASN A 69 11.38 -11.17 21.40
CA ASN A 69 12.38 -12.18 21.79
C ASN A 69 13.66 -12.18 20.92
N ASP A 70 14.17 -11.01 20.53
CA ASP A 70 15.49 -10.89 19.87
C ASP A 70 16.43 -9.92 20.60
N GLU A 71 16.34 -9.83 21.93
CA GLU A 71 17.33 -9.09 22.75
C GLU A 71 17.59 -9.84 24.07
N THR A 72 18.34 -10.93 24.00
CA THR A 72 19.14 -11.49 25.11
C THR A 72 20.46 -12.01 24.57
#